data_AF-A0A6B3R367-F1
#
_entry.id   AF-A0A6B3R367-F1
#
_cell.length_a   1.000
_cell.length_b   1.000
_cell.length_c   1.000
_cell.angle_alpha   90.00
_cell.angle_beta   90.00
_cell.angle_gamma   90.00
#
_symmetry.space_group_name_H-M   'P 1'
#
loop_
_entity.id
_entity.type
_entity.pdbx_description
1 polymer ?
#
loop_
_entity_poly.entity_id
_entity_poly.type
_entity_poly.pdbx_seq_one_letter_code
_entity_poly.pdbx_strand_id
1 'polypeptide(L)'
;MEIKNMNNLPRPCQKVAEFSDKQQYGEAGFWEKLRVQIHILHCKHCHSYHIKNEELTLLLQNHELKFLSKSEKEELKARMAL
;
A
#
# COMPACT_ATOMS: atom_id res chain seq x y z
N MET A 1 -10.78 -13.47 -6.46
CA MET A 1 -11.00 -12.03 -6.22
C MET A 1 -10.77 -11.32 -7.54
N GLU A 2 -11.78 -10.64 -8.07
CA GLU A 2 -11.62 -9.89 -9.33
C GLU A 2 -10.69 -8.69 -9.07
N ILE A 3 -9.54 -8.68 -9.74
CA ILE A 3 -8.68 -7.49 -9.81
C ILE A 3 -9.46 -6.49 -10.67
N LYS A 4 -10.18 -5.55 -10.03
CA LYS A 4 -10.88 -4.49 -10.75
C LYS A 4 -9.84 -3.61 -11.45
N ASN A 5 -9.97 -3.50 -12.76
CA ASN A 5 -9.16 -2.64 -13.60
C ASN A 5 -9.25 -1.19 -13.09
N MET A 6 -8.12 -0.54 -12.80
CA MET A 6 -8.06 0.84 -12.27
C MET A 6 -8.80 1.85 -13.15
N ASN A 7 -8.92 1.54 -14.44
CA ASN A 7 -9.57 2.39 -15.45
C ASN A 7 -11.10 2.48 -15.29
N ASN A 8 -11.72 1.61 -14.49
CA ASN A 8 -13.17 1.60 -14.24
C ASN A 8 -13.58 2.25 -12.91
N LEU A 9 -12.63 2.85 -12.17
CA LEU A 9 -12.92 3.54 -10.92
C LEU A 9 -13.41 4.97 -11.19
N PRO A 10 -14.39 5.47 -10.43
CA PRO A 10 -14.74 6.88 -10.45
C PRO A 10 -13.52 7.75 -10.15
N ARG A 11 -13.37 8.89 -10.84
CA ARG A 11 -12.26 9.85 -10.60
C ARG A 11 -12.01 10.18 -9.12
N PRO A 12 -13.04 10.36 -8.25
CA PRO A 12 -12.81 10.59 -6.83
C PRO A 12 -12.07 9.43 -6.14
N CYS A 13 -12.38 8.18 -6.51
CA CYS A 13 -11.72 7.00 -5.97
C CYS A 13 -10.27 6.90 -6.45
N GLN A 14 -10.01 7.23 -7.73
CA GLN A 14 -8.64 7.26 -8.28
C GLN A 14 -7.78 8.28 -7.52
N LYS A 15 -8.31 9.47 -7.28
CA LYS A 15 -7.61 10.52 -6.52
C LYS A 15 -7.36 10.13 -5.06
N VAL A 16 -8.30 9.41 -4.45
CA VAL A 16 -8.12 8.88 -3.09
C VAL A 16 -7.09 7.76 -3.06
N ALA A 17 -6.99 6.94 -4.11
CA ALA A 17 -5.91 5.96 -4.23
C ALA A 17 -4.54 6.64 -4.24
N GLU A 18 -4.36 7.71 -5.04
CA GLU A 18 -3.12 8.50 -5.05
C GLU A 18 -2.78 9.07 -3.65
N PHE A 19 -3.77 9.59 -2.92
CA PHE A 19 -3.57 10.08 -1.55
C PHE A 19 -3.27 8.97 -0.55
N SER A 20 -3.87 7.79 -0.72
CA SER A 20 -3.60 6.61 0.09
C SER A 20 -2.17 6.13 -0.10
N ASP A 21 -1.66 6.12 -1.33
CA ASP A 21 -0.27 5.76 -1.63
C ASP A 21 0.69 6.75 -0.95
N LYS A 22 0.47 8.06 -1.13
CA LYS A 22 1.24 9.09 -0.42
C LYS A 22 1.20 8.91 1.10
N GLN A 23 0.04 8.54 1.66
CA GLN A 23 -0.09 8.32 3.10
C GLN A 23 0.77 7.14 3.57
N GLN A 24 0.81 6.05 2.81
CA GLN A 24 1.60 4.85 3.14
C GLN A 24 3.11 5.11 3.14
N TYR A 25 3.59 5.99 2.24
CA TYR A 25 5.00 6.36 2.15
C TYR A 25 5.38 7.59 3.00
N GLY A 26 4.45 8.12 3.80
CA GLY A 26 4.71 9.28 4.65
C GLY A 26 4.78 10.63 3.92
N GLU A 27 4.33 10.67 2.67
CA GLU A 27 4.37 11.83 1.78
C GLU A 27 3.07 12.65 1.82
N ALA A 28 2.00 12.12 2.41
CA ALA A 28 0.71 12.80 2.46
C ALA A 28 0.67 13.93 3.50
N GLY A 29 0.19 15.09 3.06
CA GLY A 29 -0.15 16.21 3.94
C GLY A 29 -1.43 15.95 4.75
N PHE A 30 -1.72 16.84 5.70
CA PHE A 30 -2.89 16.74 6.58
C PHE A 30 -4.23 16.66 5.82
N TRP A 31 -4.42 17.54 4.83
CA TRP A 31 -5.66 17.59 4.06
C TRP A 31 -5.87 16.39 3.13
N GLU A 32 -4.79 15.79 2.64
CA GLU A 32 -4.85 14.58 1.83
C GLU A 32 -5.32 13.39 2.69
N LYS A 33 -4.72 13.24 3.89
CA LYS A 33 -5.14 12.23 4.88
C LYS A 33 -6.62 12.38 5.26
N LEU A 34 -7.07 13.61 5.56
CA LEU A 34 -8.47 13.86 5.91
C LEU A 34 -9.43 13.49 4.77
N ARG A 35 -9.06 13.77 3.51
CA ARG A 35 -9.88 13.40 2.34
C ARG A 35 -10.00 11.89 2.17
N VAL A 36 -8.92 11.15 2.39
CA VAL A 36 -8.95 9.67 2.38
C VAL A 36 -9.96 9.18 3.41
N GLN A 37 -9.87 9.65 4.65
CA GLN A 37 -10.76 9.24 5.75
C GLN A 37 -12.23 9.55 5.44
N ILE A 38 -12.55 10.74 4.94
CA ILE A 38 -13.92 11.08 4.56
C ILE A 38 -14.41 10.17 3.42
N HIS A 39 -13.58 9.86 2.43
CA HIS A 39 -13.97 9.05 1.29
C HIS A 39 -14.24 7.58 1.64
N ILE A 40 -13.40 6.98 2.47
CA ILE A 40 -13.59 5.58 2.88
C ILE A 40 -14.87 5.41 3.70
N LEU A 41 -15.34 6.43 4.43
CA LEU A 41 -16.60 6.35 5.20
C LEU A 41 -17.83 6.16 4.31
N HIS A 42 -17.83 6.68 3.08
CA HIS A 42 -19.00 6.61 2.17
C HIS A 42 -18.78 5.74 0.93
N CYS A 43 -17.55 5.33 0.63
CA CYS A 43 -17.22 4.49 -0.51
C CYS A 43 -16.80 3.09 -0.04
N LYS A 44 -17.72 2.11 -0.13
CA LYS A 44 -17.48 0.71 0.29
C LYS A 44 -16.24 0.09 -0.35
N HIS A 45 -15.94 0.43 -1.61
CA HIS A 45 -14.76 -0.08 -2.30
C HIS A 45 -13.46 0.43 -1.67
N CYS A 46 -13.36 1.75 -1.47
CA CYS A 46 -12.20 2.37 -0.85
C CYS A 46 -12.07 1.97 0.63
N HIS A 47 -13.19 1.76 1.33
CA HIS A 47 -13.19 1.20 2.69
C HIS A 47 -12.57 -0.19 2.74
N SER A 48 -13.04 -1.12 1.88
CA SER A 48 -12.49 -2.47 1.83
C SER A 48 -11.02 -2.49 1.41
N TYR A 49 -10.61 -1.58 0.53
CA TYR A 49 -9.19 -1.42 0.16
C TYR A 49 -8.35 -0.92 1.35
N HIS A 50 -8.83 0.11 2.06
CA HIS A 50 -8.16 0.67 3.23
C HIS A 50 -7.93 -0.38 4.32
N ILE A 51 -8.96 -1.16 4.69
CA ILE A 51 -8.83 -2.22 5.71
C ILE A 51 -7.77 -3.24 5.32
N LYS A 52 -7.76 -3.69 4.06
CA LYS A 52 -6.77 -4.68 3.59
C LYS A 52 -5.33 -4.13 3.65
N ASN A 53 -5.14 -2.87 3.29
CA ASN A 53 -3.83 -2.23 3.38
C ASN A 53 -3.39 -2.01 4.83
N GLU A 54 -4.31 -1.65 5.72
CA GLU A 54 -4.04 -1.52 7.14
C GLU A 54 -3.65 -2.88 7.76
N GLU A 55 -4.40 -3.93 7.44
CA GLU A 55 -4.07 -5.31 7.85
C GLU A 55 -2.69 -5.74 7.34
N LEU A 56 -2.39 -5.50 6.05
CA LEU A 56 -1.07 -5.78 5.49
C LEU A 56 0.05 -5.00 6.22
N THR A 57 -0.18 -3.72 6.50
CA THR A 57 0.79 -2.87 7.21
C THR A 57 1.06 -3.42 8.62
N LEU A 58 0.00 -3.77 9.35
CA LEU A 58 0.12 -4.37 10.68
C LEU A 58 0.85 -5.71 10.64
N LEU A 59 0.56 -6.57 9.67
CA LEU A 59 1.27 -7.85 9.49
C LEU A 59 2.76 -7.63 9.24
N LEU A 60 3.13 -6.66 8.41
CA LEU A 60 4.53 -6.33 8.12
C LEU A 60 5.24 -5.70 9.33
N GLN A 61 4.54 -4.91 10.15
CA GLN A 61 5.10 -4.29 11.35
C GLN A 61 5.26 -5.28 12.52
N ASN A 62 4.33 -6.22 12.67
CA ASN A 62 4.30 -7.16 13.80
C ASN A 62 5.17 -8.40 13.58
N HIS A 63 5.57 -8.69 12.34
CA HIS A 63 6.49 -9.79 12.07
C HIS A 63 7.95 -9.33 12.14
N GLU A 64 8.78 -10.12 12.83
CA GLU A 64 10.24 -10.06 12.66
C GLU A 64 10.61 -10.54 11.25
N LEU A 65 10.49 -9.63 10.29
CA LEU A 65 10.92 -9.89 8.92
C LEU A 65 12.44 -10.10 8.94
N LYS A 66 12.86 -11.33 8.66
CA LYS A 66 14.28 -11.65 8.46
C LYS A 66 14.69 -11.14 7.09
N PHE A 67 15.36 -10.00 7.09
CA PHE A 67 15.99 -9.47 5.90
C PHE A 67 17.31 -10.19 5.64
N LEU A 68 17.62 -10.43 4.37
CA LEU A 68 18.96 -10.89 3.97
C LEU A 68 19.99 -9.85 4.43
N SER A 69 21.01 -10.31 5.13
CA SER A 69 22.21 -9.52 5.38
C SER A 69 22.87 -9.14 4.05
N LYS A 70 23.72 -8.11 4.10
CA LYS A 70 24.45 -7.65 2.91
C LYS A 70 25.27 -8.78 2.27
N SER A 71 25.92 -9.61 3.09
CA SER A 71 26.70 -10.76 2.63
C SER A 71 25.84 -11.84 1.99
N GLU A 72 24.71 -12.21 2.60
CA GLU A 72 23.79 -13.21 2.03
C GLU A 72 23.22 -12.73 0.69
N LYS A 73 22.97 -11.42 0.56
CA LYS A 73 22.50 -10.81 -0.69
C LYS A 73 23.59 -10.83 -1.78
N GLU A 74 24.83 -10.55 -1.43
CA GLU A 74 25.96 -10.61 -2.37
C GLU A 74 26.26 -12.04 -2.81
N GLU A 75 26.21 -13.01 -1.89
CA GLU A 75 26.37 -14.43 -2.20
C GLU A 75 25.25 -14.93 -3.14
N LEU A 76 24.00 -14.56 -2.87
CA LEU A 76 22.87 -14.90 -3.74
C LEU A 76 23.06 -14.31 -5.15
N LYS A 77 23.49 -13.04 -5.25
CA LYS A 77 23.77 -12.41 -6.55
C LYS A 77 24.90 -13.11 -7.30
N ALA A 78 25.98 -13.47 -6.61
CA ALA A 78 27.08 -14.21 -7.21
C ALA A 78 26.65 -15.59 -7.71
N ARG A 79 25.75 -16.27 -6.98
CA ARG A 79 25.17 -17.57 -7.38
C ARG A 79 24.16 -17.47 -8.53
N MET A 80 23.55 -16.30 -8.76
CA MET A 80 22.57 -16.05 -9.81
C MET A 80 23.15 -15.39 -11.06
N ALA A 81 24.38 -14.90 -11.00
CA ALA A 81 25.14 -14.48 -12.17
C ALA A 81 25.64 -15.74 -12.91
N LEU A 82 24.98 -16.06 -14.04
CA LEU A 82 25.49 -16.97 -15.08
C LEU A 82 26.74 -16.37 -15.74
#